data_AF-A0A8S0WYV3-F1
#
_entry.id   AF-A0A8S0WYV3-F1
#
_cell.length_a   1.000
_cell.length_b   1.000
_cell.length_c   1.000
_cell.angle_alpha   90.00
_cell.angle_beta   90.00
_cell.angle_gamma   90.00
#
_symmetry.space_group_name_H-M   'P 1'
#
loop_
_entity.id
_entity.type
_entity.pdbx_description
1 polymer ?
#
loop_
_entity_poly.entity_id
_entity_poly.type
_entity_poly.pdbx_seq_one_letter_code
_entity_poly.pdbx_strand_id
1 'polypeptide(L)'
;MSFFTSLTKTAKLNSTLKQTAEARKSEGSKADQLFKSVYKSYAEILGGDALRAQALYNWGFALLHQAKTKTGNEAAQLYQEAIDKFSFCTLIDPDYLGAAIDSGVAFMDLARLKAVDADDDLYEKAGKQFEKANAIQPGAASYNLACIYGLRGDTEGCLKALENSRNNGSLPETVDILSDPDMVSVKDQSWFIEFIESLNEKSEAVIEKKASAEESSAEENAGQTIKENPRSIEKENHAAPVGERERAEVIECKEASSTAVPEEEKSGQ
;
A
#
# COMPACT_ATOMS: atom_id res chain seq x y z
N MET A 1 -22.58 17.98 6.06
CA MET A 1 -21.74 19.06 6.64
C MET A 1 -22.64 20.13 7.22
N SER A 2 -22.43 20.56 8.48
CA SER A 2 -23.24 21.59 9.15
C SER A 2 -23.01 22.99 8.56
N PHE A 3 -24.03 23.84 8.55
CA PHE A 3 -23.90 25.25 8.13
C PHE A 3 -22.79 25.99 8.90
N PHE A 4 -22.66 25.68 10.20
CA PHE A 4 -21.62 26.26 11.06
C PHE A 4 -20.20 25.86 10.65
N THR A 5 -19.97 24.60 10.22
CA THR A 5 -18.65 24.19 9.73
C THR A 5 -18.31 24.81 8.37
N SER A 6 -19.32 25.13 7.55
CA SER A 6 -19.12 25.87 6.29
C SER A 6 -18.71 27.33 6.53
N LEU A 7 -19.35 28.03 7.47
CA LEU A 7 -19.02 29.41 7.82
C LEU A 7 -17.61 29.53 8.41
N THR A 8 -17.21 28.61 9.29
CA THR A 8 -15.86 28.64 9.89
C THR A 8 -14.77 28.35 8.86
N LYS A 9 -14.97 27.37 7.95
CA LYS A 9 -14.04 27.12 6.84
C LYS A 9 -13.91 28.33 5.91
N THR A 10 -15.01 29.02 5.61
CA THR A 10 -15.02 30.22 4.77
C THR A 10 -14.25 31.39 5.41
N ALA A 11 -14.49 31.65 6.70
CA ALA A 11 -13.76 32.68 7.43
C ALA A 11 -12.24 32.38 7.49
N LYS A 12 -11.90 31.11 7.74
CA LYS A 12 -10.50 30.64 7.74
C LYS A 12 -9.85 30.83 6.38
N LEU A 13 -10.52 30.45 5.29
CA LEU A 13 -10.04 30.66 3.92
C LEU A 13 -9.75 32.13 3.63
N ASN A 14 -10.65 33.04 3.99
CA ASN A 14 -10.45 34.48 3.81
C ASN A 14 -9.25 35.01 4.61
N SER A 15 -9.03 34.50 5.83
CA SER A 15 -7.85 34.84 6.63
C SER A 15 -6.57 34.31 5.98
N THR A 16 -6.56 33.04 5.54
CA THR A 16 -5.41 32.43 4.86
C THR A 16 -5.07 33.19 3.57
N LEU A 17 -6.05 33.64 2.78
CA LEU A 17 -5.82 34.45 1.59
C LEU A 17 -5.10 35.78 1.91
N LYS A 18 -5.45 36.43 3.03
CA LYS A 18 -4.73 37.64 3.48
C LYS A 18 -3.29 37.33 3.88
N GLN A 19 -3.06 36.21 4.57
CA GLN A 19 -1.71 35.75 4.93
C GLN A 19 -0.89 35.41 3.68
N THR A 20 -1.48 34.76 2.68
CA THR A 20 -0.84 34.50 1.38
C THR A 20 -0.41 35.80 0.70
N ALA A 21 -1.28 36.83 0.71
CA ALA A 21 -0.94 38.13 0.14
C ALA A 21 0.21 38.83 0.89
N GLU A 22 0.32 38.62 2.21
CA GLU A 22 1.43 39.14 3.01
C GLU A 22 2.74 38.37 2.78
N ALA A 23 2.66 37.03 2.70
CA ALA A 23 3.78 36.17 2.35
C ALA A 23 4.42 36.59 1.02
N ARG A 24 3.59 36.92 0.02
CA ARG A 24 4.02 37.40 -1.30
C ARG A 24 4.79 38.73 -1.31
N LYS A 25 4.76 39.49 -0.21
CA LYS A 25 5.53 40.74 -0.07
C LYS A 25 6.89 40.52 0.63
N SER A 26 7.14 39.31 1.12
CA SER A 26 8.40 38.93 1.75
C SER A 26 9.26 38.15 0.77
N GLU A 27 10.57 38.06 1.04
CA GLU A 27 11.52 37.28 0.25
C GLU A 27 12.38 36.39 1.15
N GLY A 28 13.08 35.43 0.52
CA GLY A 28 14.01 34.52 1.17
C GLY A 28 13.37 33.71 2.30
N SER A 29 14.17 33.40 3.33
CA SER A 29 13.76 32.52 4.43
C SER A 29 12.51 32.99 5.18
N LYS A 30 12.26 34.31 5.24
CA LYS A 30 11.04 34.87 5.82
C LYS A 30 9.81 34.50 4.99
N ALA A 31 9.89 34.63 3.67
CA ALA A 31 8.81 34.21 2.78
C ALA A 31 8.53 32.71 2.92
N ASP A 32 9.57 31.89 2.96
CA ASP A 32 9.44 30.43 3.06
C ASP A 32 8.69 30.01 4.34
N GLN A 33 9.00 30.64 5.48
CA GLN A 33 8.29 30.38 6.73
C GLN A 33 6.81 30.78 6.66
N LEU A 34 6.51 31.94 6.05
CA LEU A 34 5.14 32.41 5.86
C LEU A 34 4.36 31.47 4.95
N PHE A 35 4.96 31.06 3.83
CA PHE A 35 4.35 30.12 2.89
C PHE A 35 4.11 28.75 3.54
N LYS A 36 5.06 28.24 4.33
CA LYS A 36 4.87 26.99 5.09
C LYS A 36 3.65 27.07 6.02
N SER A 37 3.45 28.20 6.70
CA SER A 37 2.27 28.42 7.55
C SER A 37 0.97 28.53 6.73
N VAL A 38 1.02 29.19 5.59
CA VAL A 38 -0.11 29.30 4.64
C VAL A 38 -0.51 27.92 4.11
N TYR A 39 0.45 27.08 3.70
CA TYR A 39 0.19 25.73 3.22
C TYR A 39 -0.49 24.87 4.29
N LYS A 40 0.00 24.93 5.54
CA LYS A 40 -0.64 24.26 6.68
C LYS A 40 -2.09 24.73 6.86
N SER A 41 -2.33 26.04 6.76
CA SER A 41 -3.68 26.59 6.89
C SER A 41 -4.63 26.09 5.80
N TYR A 42 -4.17 25.99 4.54
CA TYR A 42 -4.95 25.41 3.45
C TYR A 42 -5.24 23.92 3.66
N ALA A 43 -4.25 23.14 4.11
CA ALA A 43 -4.45 21.73 4.46
C ALA A 43 -5.56 21.57 5.52
N GLU A 44 -5.52 22.38 6.58
CA GLU A 44 -6.53 22.36 7.64
C GLU A 44 -7.93 22.78 7.17
N ILE A 45 -8.03 23.63 6.14
CA ILE A 45 -9.33 23.98 5.52
C ILE A 45 -9.91 22.78 4.76
N LEU A 46 -9.05 22.09 4.01
CA LEU A 46 -9.42 20.91 3.23
C LEU A 46 -9.75 19.70 4.11
N GLY A 47 -9.12 19.61 5.29
CA GLY A 47 -9.24 18.49 6.22
C GLY A 47 -10.67 18.08 6.59
N GLY A 48 -10.86 16.77 6.79
CA GLY A 48 -12.11 16.16 7.25
C GLY A 48 -13.22 16.12 6.19
N ASP A 49 -12.88 16.27 4.91
CA ASP A 49 -13.80 16.04 3.80
C ASP A 49 -13.66 14.59 3.30
N ALA A 50 -14.34 13.67 3.99
CA ALA A 50 -14.23 12.23 3.75
C ALA A 50 -14.57 11.83 2.30
N LEU A 51 -15.59 12.45 1.70
CA LEU A 51 -15.96 12.16 0.31
C LEU A 51 -14.86 12.60 -0.66
N ARG A 52 -14.25 13.77 -0.44
CA ARG A 52 -13.12 14.22 -1.26
C ARG A 52 -11.90 13.31 -1.09
N ALA A 53 -11.59 12.91 0.14
CA ALA A 53 -10.48 11.98 0.41
C ALA A 53 -10.69 10.64 -0.31
N GLN A 54 -11.88 10.04 -0.18
CA GLN A 54 -12.23 8.78 -0.82
C GLN A 54 -12.20 8.88 -2.36
N ALA A 55 -12.68 9.97 -2.95
CA ALA A 55 -12.63 10.19 -4.39
C ALA A 55 -11.18 10.32 -4.91
N LEU A 56 -10.33 11.05 -4.18
CA LEU A 56 -8.90 11.16 -4.52
C LEU A 56 -8.19 9.82 -4.40
N TYR A 57 -8.45 9.06 -3.33
CA TYR A 57 -7.91 7.72 -3.17
C TYR A 57 -8.29 6.82 -4.34
N ASN A 58 -9.58 6.72 -4.68
CA ASN A 58 -10.05 5.84 -5.76
C ASN A 58 -9.50 6.27 -7.14
N TRP A 59 -9.30 7.58 -7.36
CA TRP A 59 -8.65 8.06 -8.57
C TRP A 59 -7.17 7.66 -8.61
N GLY A 60 -6.43 7.85 -7.51
CA GLY A 60 -5.05 7.38 -7.39
C GLY A 60 -4.93 5.88 -7.61
N PHE A 61 -5.86 5.10 -7.05
CA PHE A 61 -5.93 3.66 -7.20
C PHE A 61 -6.15 3.25 -8.66
N ALA A 62 -7.08 3.89 -9.37
CA ALA A 62 -7.30 3.65 -10.79
C ALA A 62 -6.05 3.98 -11.64
N LEU A 63 -5.36 5.09 -11.35
CA LEU A 63 -4.12 5.47 -12.02
C LEU A 63 -2.98 4.48 -11.75
N LEU A 64 -2.84 4.00 -10.50
CA LEU A 64 -1.86 2.99 -10.12
C LEU A 64 -2.07 1.70 -10.93
N HIS A 65 -3.30 1.22 -11.01
CA HIS A 65 -3.63 0.04 -11.81
C HIS A 65 -3.44 0.28 -13.31
N GLN A 66 -3.76 1.47 -13.81
CA GLN A 66 -3.47 1.81 -15.20
C GLN A 66 -1.96 1.81 -15.47
N ALA A 67 -1.14 2.37 -14.58
CA ALA A 67 0.32 2.42 -14.71
C ALA A 67 0.92 1.02 -14.88
N LYS A 68 0.42 0.04 -14.12
CA LYS A 68 0.83 -1.37 -14.20
C LYS A 68 0.57 -2.03 -15.56
N THR A 69 -0.32 -1.48 -16.38
CA THR A 69 -0.61 -1.97 -17.74
C THR A 69 0.27 -1.31 -18.82
N LYS A 70 1.11 -0.34 -18.44
CA LYS A 70 1.92 0.48 -19.34
C LYS A 70 3.40 0.22 -19.12
N THR A 71 4.23 0.79 -19.99
CA THR A 71 5.68 0.71 -19.90
C THR A 71 6.33 2.08 -20.15
N GLY A 72 7.62 2.20 -19.80
CA GLY A 72 8.41 3.39 -20.06
C GLY A 72 7.82 4.68 -19.48
N ASN A 73 7.88 5.77 -20.25
CA ASN A 73 7.48 7.09 -19.78
C ASN A 73 5.99 7.22 -19.47
N GLU A 74 5.12 6.48 -20.18
CA GLU A 74 3.67 6.52 -19.93
C GLU A 74 3.36 5.95 -18.54
N ALA A 75 3.94 4.79 -18.20
CA ALA A 75 3.80 4.22 -16.86
C ALA A 75 4.36 5.17 -15.79
N ALA A 76 5.53 5.76 -16.02
CA ALA A 76 6.17 6.66 -15.06
C ALA A 76 5.30 7.89 -14.73
N GLN A 77 4.65 8.47 -15.75
CA GLN A 77 3.73 9.59 -15.57
C GLN A 77 2.50 9.17 -14.76
N LEU A 78 1.90 8.03 -15.08
CA LEU A 78 0.73 7.52 -14.35
C LEU A 78 1.04 7.21 -12.88
N TYR A 79 2.21 6.62 -12.58
CA TYR A 79 2.66 6.42 -11.21
C TYR A 79 2.80 7.75 -10.46
N GLN A 80 3.42 8.76 -11.09
CA GLN A 80 3.56 10.08 -10.48
C GLN A 80 2.20 10.74 -10.20
N GLU A 81 1.26 10.63 -11.15
CA GLU A 81 -0.09 11.14 -10.95
C GLU A 81 -0.84 10.41 -9.83
N ALA A 82 -0.67 9.08 -9.70
CA ALA A 82 -1.23 8.29 -8.62
C ALA A 82 -0.68 8.75 -7.26
N ILE A 83 0.64 8.90 -7.15
CA ILE A 83 1.35 9.42 -5.97
C ILE A 83 0.80 10.80 -5.57
N ASP A 84 0.56 11.70 -6.54
CA ASP A 84 -0.02 13.01 -6.27
C ASP A 84 -1.44 12.90 -5.70
N LYS A 85 -2.29 12.01 -6.24
CA LYS A 85 -3.65 11.79 -5.72
C LYS A 85 -3.64 11.22 -4.30
N PHE A 86 -2.77 10.26 -4.00
CA PHE A 86 -2.61 9.74 -2.64
C PHE A 86 -2.06 10.80 -1.68
N SER A 87 -1.16 11.66 -2.15
CA SER A 87 -0.65 12.79 -1.37
C SER A 87 -1.76 13.79 -1.03
N PHE A 88 -2.63 14.13 -1.98
CA PHE A 88 -3.79 14.98 -1.70
C PHE A 88 -4.83 14.29 -0.81
N CYS A 89 -5.04 12.99 -0.97
CA CYS A 89 -5.91 12.22 -0.09
C CYS A 89 -5.44 12.32 1.35
N THR A 90 -4.16 12.04 1.59
CA THR A 90 -3.56 12.07 2.93
C THR A 90 -3.37 13.49 3.50
N LEU A 91 -3.44 14.52 2.66
CA LEU A 91 -3.53 15.92 3.11
C LEU A 91 -4.90 16.23 3.72
N ILE A 92 -5.96 15.63 3.17
CA ILE A 92 -7.36 15.82 3.61
C ILE A 92 -7.69 14.91 4.79
N ASP A 93 -7.22 13.67 4.73
CA ASP A 93 -7.40 12.65 5.76
C ASP A 93 -6.05 11.99 6.07
N PRO A 94 -5.30 12.52 7.07
CA PRO A 94 -3.97 12.02 7.41
C PRO A 94 -3.91 10.53 7.75
N ASP A 95 -5.02 9.96 8.22
CA ASP A 95 -5.12 8.58 8.70
C ASP A 95 -5.74 7.64 7.63
N TYR A 96 -5.81 8.07 6.38
CA TYR A 96 -6.33 7.24 5.28
C TYR A 96 -5.34 6.11 4.93
N LEU A 97 -5.51 4.96 5.59
CA LEU A 97 -4.60 3.80 5.51
C LEU A 97 -4.30 3.36 4.09
N GLY A 98 -5.33 3.18 3.25
CA GLY A 98 -5.15 2.72 1.86
C GLY A 98 -4.26 3.65 1.03
N ALA A 99 -4.42 4.97 1.20
CA ALA A 99 -3.62 5.95 0.49
C ALA A 99 -2.15 5.94 0.94
N ALA A 100 -1.88 5.65 2.21
CA ALA A 100 -0.50 5.46 2.68
C ALA A 100 0.13 4.19 2.07
N ILE A 101 -0.58 3.05 2.10
CA ILE A 101 -0.07 1.80 1.54
C ILE A 101 0.15 1.93 0.03
N ASP A 102 -0.86 2.37 -0.72
CA ASP A 102 -0.79 2.41 -2.19
C ASP A 102 0.16 3.49 -2.71
N SER A 103 0.38 4.57 -1.96
CA SER A 103 1.44 5.53 -2.25
C SER A 103 2.82 4.88 -2.14
N GLY A 104 3.05 4.08 -1.09
CA GLY A 104 4.29 3.31 -0.94
C GLY A 104 4.50 2.31 -2.08
N VAL A 105 3.45 1.59 -2.47
CA VAL A 105 3.47 0.67 -3.62
C VAL A 105 3.77 1.42 -4.91
N ALA A 106 3.12 2.55 -5.17
CA ALA A 106 3.36 3.36 -6.36
C ALA A 106 4.81 3.88 -6.44
N PHE A 107 5.41 4.26 -5.30
CA PHE A 107 6.83 4.62 -5.25
C PHE A 107 7.75 3.44 -5.55
N MET A 108 7.51 2.25 -4.96
CA MET A 108 8.30 1.05 -5.27
C MET A 108 8.18 0.65 -6.74
N ASP A 109 6.97 0.64 -7.28
CA ASP A 109 6.75 0.30 -8.70
C ASP A 109 7.42 1.30 -9.63
N LEU A 110 7.39 2.60 -9.31
CA LEU A 110 8.11 3.63 -10.05
C LEU A 110 9.64 3.45 -9.96
N ALA A 111 10.15 3.03 -8.80
CA ALA A 111 11.57 2.72 -8.62
C ALA A 111 11.99 1.54 -9.52
N ARG A 112 11.21 0.45 -9.50
CA ARG A 112 11.43 -0.73 -10.35
C ARG A 112 11.36 -0.38 -11.83
N LEU A 113 10.35 0.39 -12.25
CA LEU A 113 10.20 0.85 -13.63
C LEU A 113 11.42 1.65 -14.11
N LYS A 114 12.00 2.47 -13.24
CA LYS A 114 13.20 3.26 -13.54
C LYS A 114 14.51 2.49 -13.36
N ALA A 115 14.44 1.25 -12.86
CA ALA A 115 15.59 0.42 -12.52
C ALA A 115 16.63 1.17 -11.65
N VAL A 116 16.15 1.92 -10.66
CA VAL A 116 17.03 2.59 -9.69
C VAL A 116 17.48 1.61 -8.60
N ASP A 117 18.60 1.93 -7.96
CA ASP A 117 19.12 1.13 -6.85
C ASP A 117 18.19 1.17 -5.62
N ALA A 118 18.29 0.16 -4.75
CA ALA A 118 17.47 0.03 -3.54
C ALA A 118 17.63 1.20 -2.53
N ASP A 119 18.73 1.95 -2.65
CA ASP A 119 19.04 3.14 -1.83
C ASP A 119 18.52 4.45 -2.44
N ASP A 120 17.86 4.40 -3.59
CA ASP A 120 17.28 5.58 -4.23
C ASP A 120 16.17 6.23 -3.40
N ASP A 121 15.99 7.55 -3.58
CA ASP A 121 14.98 8.35 -2.89
C ASP A 121 13.54 7.85 -3.12
N LEU A 122 13.25 7.13 -4.21
CA LEU A 122 11.96 6.48 -4.42
C LEU A 122 11.68 5.39 -3.37
N TYR A 123 12.66 4.55 -3.05
CA TYR A 123 12.51 3.54 -2.00
C TYR A 123 12.45 4.17 -0.61
N GLU A 124 13.22 5.24 -0.36
CA GLU A 124 13.09 6.04 0.88
C GLU A 124 11.69 6.63 1.05
N LYS A 125 11.11 7.17 -0.03
CA LYS A 125 9.74 7.68 -0.02
C LYS A 125 8.72 6.58 0.19
N ALA A 126 8.91 5.41 -0.43
CA ALA A 126 8.05 4.24 -0.19
C ALA A 126 8.08 3.82 1.28
N GLY A 127 9.27 3.69 1.86
CA GLY A 127 9.48 3.35 3.27
C GLY A 127 8.72 4.29 4.20
N LYS A 128 8.82 5.61 4.00
CA LYS A 128 8.09 6.61 4.80
C LYS A 128 6.56 6.45 4.71
N GLN A 129 6.04 6.06 3.56
CA GLN A 129 4.59 5.81 3.42
C GLN A 129 4.16 4.54 4.15
N PHE A 130 4.98 3.48 4.10
CA PHE A 130 4.70 2.25 4.85
C PHE A 130 4.85 2.43 6.37
N GLU A 131 5.83 3.21 6.83
CA GLU A 131 5.94 3.62 8.23
C GLU A 131 4.69 4.40 8.67
N LYS A 132 4.21 5.31 7.84
CA LYS A 132 2.95 6.03 8.08
C LYS A 132 1.75 5.07 8.15
N ALA A 133 1.65 4.11 7.24
CA ALA A 133 0.59 3.09 7.27
C ALA A 133 0.65 2.27 8.56
N ASN A 134 1.84 1.88 9.01
CA ASN A 134 2.07 1.16 10.27
C ASN A 134 1.76 2.00 11.52
N ALA A 135 1.92 3.32 11.43
CA ALA A 135 1.51 4.24 12.50
C ALA A 135 -0.02 4.36 12.62
N ILE A 136 -0.75 4.22 11.50
CA ILE A 136 -2.23 4.20 11.47
C ILE A 136 -2.75 2.84 11.94
N GLN A 137 -2.22 1.76 11.38
CA GLN A 137 -2.58 0.39 11.70
C GLN A 137 -1.30 -0.46 11.81
N PRO A 138 -0.92 -0.90 13.03
CA PRO A 138 0.27 -1.71 13.23
C PRO A 138 0.34 -2.94 12.30
N GLY A 139 1.47 -3.13 11.66
CA GLY A 139 1.71 -4.26 10.75
C GLY A 139 1.17 -4.10 9.34
N ALA A 140 0.29 -3.14 9.06
CA ALA A 140 -0.46 -3.07 7.80
C ALA A 140 0.42 -2.99 6.54
N ALA A 141 1.63 -2.43 6.65
CA ALA A 141 2.61 -2.36 5.57
C ALA A 141 3.99 -2.93 5.97
N SER A 142 4.06 -3.68 7.07
CA SER A 142 5.34 -4.22 7.56
C SER A 142 5.96 -5.23 6.61
N TYR A 143 5.17 -6.01 5.87
CA TYR A 143 5.71 -6.86 4.81
C TYR A 143 6.36 -6.03 3.69
N ASN A 144 5.74 -4.95 3.25
CA ASN A 144 6.33 -4.06 2.24
C ASN A 144 7.63 -3.40 2.73
N LEU A 145 7.72 -3.05 4.02
CA LEU A 145 9.00 -2.61 4.61
C LEU A 145 10.04 -3.72 4.60
N ALA A 146 9.65 -4.97 4.90
CA ALA A 146 10.54 -6.11 4.79
C ALA A 146 11.10 -6.28 3.37
N CYS A 147 10.27 -6.11 2.33
CA CYS A 147 10.73 -6.10 0.94
C CYS A 147 11.83 -5.05 0.69
N ILE A 148 11.64 -3.80 1.16
CA ILE A 148 12.65 -2.73 1.02
C ILE A 148 13.95 -3.11 1.74
N TYR A 149 13.86 -3.60 2.98
CA TYR A 149 15.05 -4.04 3.72
C TYR A 149 15.74 -5.23 3.06
N GLY A 150 14.98 -6.18 2.52
CA GLY A 150 15.49 -7.31 1.72
C GLY A 150 16.28 -6.84 0.52
N LEU A 151 15.72 -5.91 -0.28
CA LEU A 151 16.40 -5.32 -1.44
C LEU A 151 17.73 -4.62 -1.06
N ARG A 152 17.81 -4.05 0.14
CA ARG A 152 19.02 -3.40 0.68
C ARG A 152 20.01 -4.35 1.34
N GLY A 153 19.64 -5.62 1.53
CA GLY A 153 20.42 -6.58 2.31
C GLY A 153 20.45 -6.28 3.81
N ASP A 154 19.51 -5.48 4.32
CA ASP A 154 19.36 -5.20 5.75
C ASP A 154 18.62 -6.36 6.43
N THR A 155 19.39 -7.35 6.88
CA THR A 155 18.90 -8.54 7.56
C THR A 155 18.09 -8.22 8.81
N GLU A 156 18.58 -7.32 9.67
CA GLU A 156 17.91 -7.00 10.94
C GLU A 156 16.59 -6.27 10.71
N GLY A 157 16.60 -5.28 9.81
CA GLY A 157 15.40 -4.56 9.41
C GLY A 157 14.36 -5.47 8.76
N CYS A 158 14.79 -6.35 7.86
CA CYS A 158 13.91 -7.28 7.15
C CYS A 158 13.23 -8.26 8.10
N LEU A 159 14.00 -8.96 8.95
CA LEU A 159 13.46 -9.91 9.92
C LEU A 159 12.48 -9.21 10.89
N LYS A 160 12.86 -8.05 11.45
CA LYS A 160 11.99 -7.30 12.36
C LYS A 160 10.67 -6.91 11.71
N ALA A 161 10.70 -6.52 10.44
CA ALA A 161 9.52 -6.15 9.67
C ALA A 161 8.63 -7.37 9.35
N LEU A 162 9.21 -8.52 8.99
CA LEU A 162 8.50 -9.79 8.81
C LEU A 162 7.81 -10.23 10.11
N GLU A 163 8.54 -10.20 11.23
CA GLU A 163 7.97 -10.53 12.54
C GLU A 163 6.85 -9.58 12.95
N ASN A 164 7.00 -8.28 12.67
CA ASN A 164 5.95 -7.31 12.93
C ASN A 164 4.70 -7.60 12.09
N SER A 165 4.86 -7.95 10.81
CA SER A 165 3.74 -8.35 9.95
C SER A 165 3.05 -9.63 10.46
N ARG A 166 3.85 -10.64 10.86
CA ARG A 166 3.37 -11.88 11.49
C ARG A 166 2.56 -11.61 12.76
N ASN A 167 3.10 -10.79 13.66
CA ASN A 167 2.51 -10.54 14.98
C ASN A 167 1.22 -9.72 14.90
N ASN A 168 0.98 -9.02 13.79
CA ASN A 168 -0.23 -8.25 13.54
C ASN A 168 -1.18 -8.92 12.54
N GLY A 169 -0.90 -10.16 12.13
CA GLY A 169 -1.77 -10.93 11.22
C GLY A 169 -1.87 -10.36 9.81
N SER A 170 -0.87 -9.59 9.36
CA SER A 170 -0.82 -9.01 8.01
C SER A 170 0.17 -9.71 7.08
N LEU A 171 0.84 -10.75 7.57
CA LEU A 171 1.83 -11.49 6.81
C LEU A 171 1.16 -12.21 5.62
N PRO A 172 1.72 -12.12 4.40
CA PRO A 172 1.25 -12.92 3.28
C PRO A 172 1.42 -14.43 3.52
N GLU A 173 0.79 -15.24 2.66
CA GLU A 173 0.99 -16.68 2.67
C GLU A 173 2.44 -17.04 2.35
N THR A 174 2.96 -18.10 2.96
CA THR A 174 4.36 -18.53 2.80
C THR A 174 4.77 -18.68 1.34
N VAL A 175 3.88 -19.18 0.48
CA VAL A 175 4.13 -19.33 -0.96
C VAL A 175 4.34 -17.99 -1.66
N ASP A 176 3.61 -16.94 -1.26
CA ASP A 176 3.76 -15.60 -1.81
C ASP A 176 5.08 -14.99 -1.36
N ILE A 177 5.45 -15.18 -0.08
CA ILE A 177 6.74 -14.70 0.47
C ILE A 177 7.92 -15.34 -0.26
N LEU A 178 7.89 -16.66 -0.47
CA LEU A 178 8.99 -17.40 -1.11
C LEU A 178 9.14 -17.09 -2.60
N SER A 179 8.07 -16.65 -3.26
CA SER A 179 8.07 -16.27 -4.67
C SER A 179 8.28 -14.78 -4.92
N ASP A 180 8.35 -13.97 -3.85
CA ASP A 180 8.53 -12.52 -3.95
C ASP A 180 9.94 -12.16 -4.49
N PRO A 181 10.03 -11.45 -5.64
CA PRO A 181 11.31 -11.01 -6.19
C PRO A 181 12.15 -10.16 -5.23
N ASP A 182 11.50 -9.40 -4.34
CA ASP A 182 12.20 -8.54 -3.39
C ASP A 182 12.87 -9.32 -2.26
N MET A 183 12.51 -10.60 -2.08
CA MET A 183 13.06 -11.49 -1.05
C MET A 183 14.21 -12.36 -1.56
N VAL A 184 14.61 -12.23 -2.83
CA VAL A 184 15.64 -13.09 -3.45
C VAL A 184 16.99 -13.01 -2.73
N SER A 185 17.35 -11.85 -2.19
CA SER A 185 18.61 -11.65 -1.46
C SER A 185 18.63 -12.31 -0.08
N VAL A 186 17.46 -12.64 0.49
CA VAL A 186 17.32 -13.15 1.85
C VAL A 186 16.90 -14.62 1.93
N LYS A 187 16.27 -15.16 0.87
CA LYS A 187 15.63 -16.48 0.88
C LYS A 187 16.54 -17.66 1.28
N ASP A 188 17.83 -17.56 0.97
CA ASP A 188 18.82 -18.62 1.23
C ASP A 188 19.58 -18.41 2.56
N GLN A 189 19.28 -17.34 3.29
CA GLN A 189 19.92 -17.04 4.57
C GLN A 189 19.27 -17.86 5.69
N SER A 190 20.10 -18.38 6.61
CA SER A 190 19.63 -19.27 7.69
C SER A 190 18.49 -18.67 8.51
N TRP A 191 18.57 -17.39 8.88
CA TRP A 191 17.52 -16.72 9.65
C TRP A 191 16.18 -16.67 8.91
N PHE A 192 16.19 -16.56 7.57
CA PHE A 192 14.96 -16.49 6.78
C PHE A 192 14.33 -17.87 6.65
N ILE A 193 15.16 -18.90 6.44
CA ILE A 193 14.72 -20.29 6.46
C ILE A 193 14.09 -20.63 7.81
N GLU A 194 14.77 -20.30 8.92
CA GLU A 194 14.26 -20.46 10.28
C GLU A 194 12.95 -19.70 10.51
N PHE A 195 12.84 -18.46 10.01
CA PHE A 195 11.59 -17.69 10.08
C PHE A 195 10.45 -18.42 9.36
N ILE A 196 10.66 -18.89 8.14
CA ILE A 196 9.66 -19.61 7.35
C ILE A 196 9.26 -20.93 8.01
N GLU A 197 10.21 -21.72 8.51
CA GLU A 197 9.95 -22.96 9.24
C GLU A 197 9.07 -22.71 10.48
N SER A 198 9.33 -21.62 11.22
CA SER A 198 8.51 -21.24 12.38
C SER A 198 7.04 -20.94 12.06
N LEU A 199 6.72 -20.58 10.81
CA LEU A 199 5.33 -20.39 10.37
C LEU A 199 4.61 -21.72 10.21
N ASN A 200 5.32 -22.75 9.72
CA ASN A 200 4.76 -24.07 9.48
C ASN A 200 4.45 -24.79 10.81
N GLU A 201 5.39 -24.76 11.76
CA GLU A 201 5.21 -25.36 13.10
C GLU A 201 3.99 -24.78 13.84
N LYS A 202 3.79 -23.46 13.71
CA LYS A 202 2.64 -22.79 14.32
C LYS A 202 1.33 -23.17 13.63
N SER A 203 1.34 -23.43 12.33
CA SER A 203 0.15 -23.89 11.60
C SER A 203 -0.26 -25.30 12.02
N GLU A 204 0.70 -26.22 12.17
CA GLU A 204 0.48 -27.61 12.59
C GLU A 204 -0.07 -27.67 14.02
N ALA A 205 0.52 -26.90 14.95
CA ALA A 205 0.05 -26.85 16.33
C ALA A 205 -1.38 -26.28 16.49
N VAL A 206 -1.82 -25.40 15.58
CA VAL A 206 -3.20 -24.89 15.55
C VAL A 206 -4.16 -25.95 15.03
N ILE A 207 -3.76 -26.73 14.01
CA ILE A 207 -4.55 -27.84 13.46
C ILE A 207 -4.75 -28.93 14.52
N GLU A 208 -3.70 -29.36 15.21
CA GLU A 208 -3.80 -30.37 16.27
C GLU A 208 -4.72 -29.95 17.42
N LYS A 209 -4.64 -28.69 17.85
CA LYS A 209 -5.54 -28.15 18.90
C LYS A 209 -7.00 -28.10 18.44
N LYS A 210 -7.24 -27.75 17.18
CA LYS A 210 -8.60 -27.72 16.62
C LYS A 210 -9.19 -29.12 16.47
N ALA A 211 -8.40 -30.09 16.00
CA ALA A 211 -8.80 -31.50 15.90
C ALA A 211 -9.15 -32.09 17.28
N SER A 212 -8.32 -31.83 18.30
CA SER A 212 -8.59 -32.29 19.67
C SER A 212 -9.84 -31.65 20.30
N ALA A 213 -10.14 -30.38 19.99
CA ALA A 213 -11.35 -29.71 20.46
C ALA A 213 -12.62 -30.18 19.73
N GLU A 214 -12.51 -30.49 18.44
CA GLU A 214 -13.63 -31.04 17.66
C GLU A 214 -13.95 -32.48 18.10
N GLU A 215 -12.95 -33.33 18.38
CA GLU A 215 -13.16 -34.65 18.97
C GLU A 215 -13.83 -34.58 20.35
N SER A 216 -13.41 -33.66 21.23
CA SER A 216 -14.04 -33.50 22.55
C SER A 216 -15.49 -33.00 22.45
N SER A 217 -15.80 -32.17 21.45
CA SER A 217 -17.16 -31.65 21.21
C SER A 217 -18.09 -32.67 20.54
N ALA A 218 -17.54 -33.59 19.72
CA ALA A 218 -18.29 -34.66 19.09
C ALA A 218 -18.68 -35.76 20.09
N GLU A 219 -17.84 -36.05 21.08
CA GLU A 219 -18.18 -36.94 22.20
C GLU A 219 -19.27 -36.35 23.11
N GLU A 220 -19.31 -35.03 23.28
CA GLU A 220 -20.31 -34.36 24.12
C GLU A 220 -21.69 -34.23 23.45
N ASN A 221 -21.75 -34.16 22.11
CA ASN A 221 -22.99 -33.95 21.35
C ASN A 221 -23.70 -35.26 20.90
N ALA A 222 -23.12 -36.43 21.14
CA ALA A 222 -23.79 -37.72 20.96
C ALA A 222 -24.91 -38.00 21.99
N GLY A 223 -25.11 -37.09 22.97
CA GLY A 223 -26.03 -37.25 24.09
C GLY A 223 -27.26 -36.35 24.13
N GLN A 224 -27.50 -35.43 23.18
CA GLN A 224 -28.61 -34.46 23.29
C GLN A 224 -29.58 -34.45 22.11
N THR A 225 -30.78 -34.97 22.38
CA THR A 225 -31.99 -34.93 21.56
C THR A 225 -32.39 -33.49 21.22
N ILE A 226 -32.55 -33.23 19.93
CA ILE A 226 -32.97 -31.96 19.33
C ILE A 226 -34.38 -31.55 19.83
N LYS A 227 -34.49 -30.32 20.35
CA LYS A 227 -35.74 -29.53 20.31
C LYS A 227 -35.47 -28.22 19.60
N GLU A 228 -36.04 -28.11 18.40
CA GLU A 228 -36.11 -26.89 17.61
C GLU A 228 -37.02 -25.85 18.29
N ASN A 229 -36.61 -24.58 18.32
CA ASN A 229 -37.44 -23.47 17.82
C ASN A 229 -36.60 -22.18 17.66
N PRO A 230 -36.94 -21.30 16.69
CA PRO A 230 -36.04 -20.29 16.15
C PRO A 230 -36.27 -18.91 16.77
N ARG A 231 -35.23 -18.08 16.76
CA ARG A 231 -35.40 -16.62 16.67
C ARG A 231 -34.11 -15.94 16.21
N SER A 232 -34.13 -15.55 14.95
CA SER A 232 -33.18 -14.68 14.28
C SER A 232 -33.40 -13.24 14.74
N ILE A 233 -32.33 -12.55 15.16
CA ILE A 233 -32.27 -11.09 15.13
C ILE A 233 -30.95 -10.73 14.44
N GLU A 234 -31.10 -10.25 13.21
CA GLU A 234 -30.05 -9.64 12.40
C GLU A 234 -29.57 -8.34 13.07
N LYS A 235 -28.24 -8.15 13.10
CA LYS A 235 -27.62 -6.83 13.13
C LYS A 235 -26.48 -6.83 12.12
N GLU A 236 -26.75 -6.21 10.98
CA GLU A 236 -25.78 -5.86 9.95
C GLU A 236 -24.72 -4.92 10.51
N ASN A 237 -23.47 -5.36 10.52
CA ASN A 237 -22.32 -4.46 10.62
C ASN A 237 -21.89 -4.10 9.19
N HIS A 238 -22.03 -2.81 8.85
CA HIS A 238 -21.46 -2.23 7.64
C HIS A 238 -19.93 -2.10 7.82
N ALA A 239 -19.20 -3.11 7.39
CA ALA A 239 -17.78 -3.02 7.08
C ALA A 239 -17.62 -3.11 5.56
N ALA A 240 -17.02 -2.10 4.94
CA ALA A 240 -16.63 -2.17 3.54
C ALA A 240 -15.59 -3.31 3.37
N PRO A 241 -15.72 -4.17 2.35
CA PRO A 241 -14.82 -5.30 2.19
C PRO A 241 -13.40 -4.81 1.88
N VAL A 242 -12.45 -5.31 2.67
CA VAL A 242 -11.02 -5.27 2.36
C VAL A 242 -10.82 -5.98 1.03
N GLY A 243 -10.16 -5.30 0.10
CA GLY A 243 -10.04 -5.70 -1.30
C GLY A 243 -9.57 -7.13 -1.49
N GLU A 244 -10.36 -7.88 -2.27
CA GLU A 244 -9.89 -9.07 -2.95
C GLU A 244 -8.67 -8.69 -3.79
N ARG A 245 -7.52 -9.27 -3.46
CA ARG A 245 -6.34 -9.26 -4.33
C ARG A 245 -6.68 -10.10 -5.55
N GLU A 246 -7.06 -9.46 -6.65
CA GLU A 246 -7.05 -10.11 -7.96
C GLU A 246 -5.60 -10.51 -8.27
N ARG A 247 -5.38 -11.81 -8.46
CA ARG A 247 -4.11 -12.37 -8.94
C ARG A 247 -3.75 -11.70 -10.26
N ALA A 248 -2.60 -11.05 -10.32
CA ALA A 248 -2.00 -10.70 -11.59
C ALA A 248 -1.56 -12.01 -12.27
N GLU A 249 -2.28 -12.43 -13.31
CA GLU A 249 -1.79 -13.45 -14.23
C GLU A 249 -0.56 -12.90 -14.95
N VAL A 250 0.55 -13.61 -14.80
CA VAL A 250 1.80 -13.38 -15.53
C VAL A 250 1.55 -13.72 -17.00
N ILE A 251 1.47 -12.70 -17.86
CA ILE A 251 1.47 -12.91 -19.32
C ILE A 251 2.90 -13.16 -19.77
N GLU A 252 3.20 -14.42 -20.06
CA GLU A 252 4.44 -14.88 -20.67
C GLU A 252 4.53 -14.35 -22.12
N CYS A 253 5.43 -13.38 -22.37
CA CYS A 253 5.74 -12.91 -23.72
C CYS A 253 6.56 -13.98 -24.46
N LYS A 254 5.91 -14.73 -25.36
CA LYS A 254 6.62 -15.57 -26.35
C LYS A 254 7.27 -14.68 -27.41
N GLU A 255 8.59 -14.78 -27.50
CA GLU A 255 9.41 -14.22 -28.58
C GLU A 255 8.96 -14.77 -29.94
N ALA A 256 8.62 -13.88 -30.87
CA ALA A 256 8.51 -14.21 -32.29
C ALA A 256 9.84 -13.88 -32.97
N SER A 257 10.63 -14.92 -33.21
CA SER A 257 11.79 -14.93 -34.10
C SER A 257 11.38 -14.50 -35.51
N SER A 258 11.88 -13.34 -35.96
CA SER A 258 11.82 -12.93 -37.37
C SER A 258 13.19 -13.22 -38.00
N THR A 259 13.21 -14.22 -38.89
CA THR A 259 14.33 -14.49 -39.78
C THR A 259 14.20 -13.67 -41.06
N ALA A 260 15.35 -13.20 -41.54
CA ALA A 260 15.56 -12.20 -42.58
C ALA A 260 15.21 -12.64 -44.02
N VAL A 261 15.02 -11.65 -44.91
CA VAL A 261 15.36 -11.73 -46.35
C VAL A 261 15.92 -10.35 -46.80
N PRO A 262 17.02 -10.29 -47.60
CA PRO A 262 17.72 -9.04 -47.93
C PRO A 262 17.21 -8.37 -49.22
N GLU A 263 17.35 -7.05 -49.32
CA GLU A 263 17.12 -6.27 -50.54
C GLU A 263 18.26 -6.47 -51.55
N GLU A 264 17.89 -6.83 -52.79
CA GLU A 264 18.78 -6.87 -53.95
C GLU A 264 19.08 -5.45 -54.47
N GLU A 265 20.38 -5.14 -54.56
CA GLU A 265 20.91 -4.12 -55.46
C GLU A 265 20.53 -4.42 -56.92
N LYS A 266 19.86 -3.46 -57.58
CA LYS A 266 19.88 -3.38 -59.05
C LYS A 266 20.64 -2.15 -59.51
N SER A 267 21.79 -2.43 -60.09
CA SER A 267 22.57 -1.57 -60.94
C SER A 267 21.94 -1.46 -62.35
N GLY A 268 22.03 -0.24 -62.92
CA GLY A 268 22.27 0.00 -64.35
C GLY A 268 21.08 0.00 -65.32
N GLN A 269 20.61 1.20 -65.71
CA GLN A 269 20.86 1.82 -67.03
C GLN A 269 20.30 3.25 -67.07
#